data_AF-A0A239LUR3-F1
#
_entry.id   AF-A0A239LUR3-F1
#
_cell.length_a   1.000
_cell.length_b   1.000
_cell.length_c   1.000
_cell.angle_alpha   90.00
_cell.angle_beta   90.00
_cell.angle_gamma   90.00
#
_symmetry.space_group_name_H-M   'P 1'
#
loop_
_entity.id
_entity.type
_entity.pdbx_description
1 polymer ?
#
loop_
_entity_poly.entity_id
_entity_poly.type
_entity_poly.pdbx_seq_one_letter_code
_entity_poly.pdbx_strand_id
1 'polypeptide(L)'
;MRILLITICLVFVNSIVGQDFPSALADRECIVLDLSESVEKENSHFVYRWDFGDGSQANGITAEHCYDSIGVFQATLSILDPISSKNFEEEFTQTIQIVPAVELVITNEQSTHQYKTFTAELKGFDGAANFYWSYSDSYETGKVLPNIRVQSGDKIRVLASFNFQGDEIFLAKEIEINETL
;
A
#
# COMPACT_ATOMS: atom_id res chain seq x y z
N MET A 1 -21.34 -26.63 19.97
CA MET A 1 -20.89 -25.24 19.77
C MET A 1 -20.10 -25.23 18.47
N ARG A 2 -20.70 -24.84 17.34
CA ARG A 2 -19.98 -24.70 16.07
C ARG A 2 -19.17 -23.41 16.18
N ILE A 3 -17.85 -23.50 16.08
CA ILE A 3 -16.97 -22.34 15.97
C ILE A 3 -17.16 -21.85 14.53
N LEU A 4 -17.65 -20.63 14.35
CA LEU A 4 -17.70 -19.98 13.04
C LEU A 4 -16.26 -19.55 12.74
N LEU A 5 -15.56 -20.22 11.82
CA LEU A 5 -14.30 -19.70 11.32
C LEU A 5 -14.64 -18.56 10.35
N ILE A 6 -14.43 -17.32 10.77
CA ILE A 6 -14.66 -16.15 9.93
C ILE A 6 -13.30 -15.65 9.45
N THR A 7 -13.02 -15.82 8.16
CA THR A 7 -11.86 -15.23 7.52
C THR A 7 -12.31 -13.92 6.87
N ILE A 8 -11.71 -12.80 7.28
CA ILE A 8 -11.88 -11.51 6.62
C ILE A 8 -10.97 -11.51 5.39
N CYS A 9 -11.56 -11.44 4.20
CA CYS A 9 -10.78 -11.31 2.97
C CYS A 9 -10.72 -9.83 2.56
N LEU A 10 -9.51 -9.36 2.28
CA LEU A 10 -9.27 -8.03 1.72
C LEU A 10 -9.27 -8.10 0.20
N VAL A 11 -10.21 -7.39 -0.42
CA VAL A 11 -10.27 -7.25 -1.87
C VAL A 11 -9.88 -5.82 -2.24
N PHE A 12 -8.74 -5.66 -2.91
CA PHE A 12 -8.32 -4.36 -3.44
C PHE A 12 -8.98 -4.09 -4.78
N VAL A 13 -9.51 -2.87 -4.96
CA VAL A 13 -9.93 -2.38 -6.27
C VAL A 13 -8.75 -1.66 -6.94
N ASN A 14 -8.03 -2.41 -7.79
CA ASN A 14 -6.90 -2.09 -8.68
C ASN A 14 -5.54 -2.69 -8.26
N SER A 15 -5.10 -3.67 -9.05
CA SER A 15 -3.83 -4.42 -8.95
C SER A 15 -2.57 -3.55 -9.08
N ILE A 16 -1.55 -3.85 -8.25
CA ILE A 16 -0.21 -4.28 -8.69
C ILE A 16 0.29 -5.37 -7.70
N VAL A 17 1.04 -6.32 -8.24
CA VAL A 17 1.45 -7.64 -7.70
C VAL A 17 2.24 -7.62 -6.39
N GLY A 18 1.98 -8.58 -5.48
CA GLY A 18 2.92 -9.02 -4.44
C GLY A 18 2.26 -9.87 -3.35
N GLN A 19 2.65 -11.14 -3.24
CA GLN A 19 2.09 -12.17 -2.36
C GLN A 19 2.24 -11.90 -0.85
N ASP A 20 1.25 -12.36 -0.08
CA ASP A 20 1.21 -12.68 1.36
C ASP A 20 1.86 -11.70 2.35
N PHE A 21 1.03 -10.84 2.95
CA PHE A 21 1.29 -10.21 4.25
C PHE A 21 0.04 -10.31 5.15
N PRO A 22 0.18 -10.62 6.46
CA PRO A 22 -0.93 -10.54 7.42
C PRO A 22 -1.36 -9.09 7.74
N SER A 23 -0.68 -8.10 7.16
CA SER A 23 -1.07 -6.68 7.12
C SER A 23 -1.37 -6.28 5.68
N ALA A 24 -2.59 -5.82 5.42
CA ALA A 24 -2.97 -5.27 4.13
C ALA A 24 -2.31 -3.91 3.93
N LEU A 25 -1.35 -3.85 3.00
CA LEU A 25 -0.86 -2.61 2.41
C LEU A 25 -1.88 -2.16 1.34
N ALA A 26 -2.58 -1.04 1.59
CA ALA A 26 -3.48 -0.45 0.61
C ALA A 26 -2.78 0.70 -0.13
N ASP A 27 -2.59 0.56 -1.45
CA ASP A 27 -2.03 1.62 -2.33
C ASP A 27 -3.02 2.79 -2.57
N ARG A 28 -4.23 2.70 -2.01
CA ARG A 28 -5.26 3.74 -2.03
C ARG A 28 -5.96 3.78 -0.68
N GLU A 29 -6.54 4.93 -0.40
CA GLU A 29 -7.35 5.20 0.79
C GLU A 29 -8.51 4.21 0.98
N CYS A 30 -8.95 3.49 -0.06
CA CYS A 30 -10.11 2.60 0.00
C CYS A 30 -9.78 1.10 0.12
N ILE A 31 -10.52 0.41 0.97
CA ILE A 31 -10.51 -1.05 1.14
C ILE A 31 -11.92 -1.63 0.93
N VAL A 32 -11.98 -2.91 0.55
CA VAL A 32 -13.21 -3.72 0.64
C VAL A 32 -12.95 -4.91 1.55
N LEU A 33 -13.78 -5.03 2.58
CA LEU A 33 -13.81 -6.18 3.49
C LEU A 33 -15.01 -7.06 3.09
N ASP A 34 -14.73 -8.31 2.72
CA ASP A 34 -15.77 -9.26 2.30
C ASP A 34 -15.76 -10.54 3.16
N LEU A 35 -16.95 -10.92 3.63
CA LEU A 35 -17.21 -12.13 4.41
C LEU A 35 -18.07 -13.14 3.64
N SER A 36 -18.44 -12.85 2.40
CA SER A 36 -19.39 -13.65 1.62
C SER A 36 -18.99 -15.13 1.50
N GLU A 37 -17.69 -15.42 1.45
CA GLU A 37 -17.15 -16.79 1.39
C GLU A 37 -17.09 -17.51 2.75
N SER A 38 -17.14 -16.76 3.86
CA SER A 38 -17.02 -17.26 5.23
C SER A 38 -18.38 -17.56 5.89
N VAL A 39 -19.49 -17.14 5.27
CA VAL A 39 -20.83 -17.25 5.86
C VAL A 39 -21.63 -18.38 5.21
N GLU A 40 -22.03 -19.38 6.00
CA GLU A 40 -22.98 -20.39 5.56
C GLU A 40 -24.35 -19.74 5.24
N LYS A 41 -24.95 -20.11 4.09
CA LYS A 41 -26.20 -19.54 3.55
C LYS A 41 -27.40 -19.58 4.51
N GLU A 42 -27.39 -20.48 5.50
CA GLU A 42 -28.44 -20.59 6.53
C GLU A 42 -28.43 -19.42 7.53
N ASN A 43 -27.38 -18.61 7.56
CA ASN A 43 -27.19 -17.51 8.51
C ASN A 43 -27.57 -16.13 7.96
N SER A 44 -28.46 -16.07 6.97
CA SER A 44 -28.91 -14.82 6.33
C SER A 44 -29.62 -13.83 7.27
N HIS A 45 -29.99 -14.24 8.49
CA HIS A 45 -30.64 -13.40 9.50
C HIS A 45 -29.64 -12.61 10.36
N PHE A 46 -28.33 -12.85 10.24
CA PHE A 46 -27.33 -12.10 10.99
C PHE A 46 -27.22 -10.66 10.50
N VAL A 47 -26.97 -9.76 11.45
CA VAL A 47 -26.70 -8.34 11.21
C VAL A 47 -25.21 -8.10 11.39
N TYR A 48 -24.57 -7.59 10.33
CA TYR A 48 -23.13 -7.31 10.28
C TYR A 48 -22.90 -5.81 10.38
N ARG A 49 -22.07 -5.39 11.34
CA ARG A 49 -21.67 -4.00 11.52
C ARG A 49 -20.16 -3.89 11.58
N TRP A 50 -19.62 -3.00 10.76
CA TRP A 50 -18.21 -2.65 10.71
C TRP A 50 -17.96 -1.32 11.40
N ASP A 51 -16.91 -1.26 12.20
CA ASP A 51 -16.27 -0.04 12.66
C ASP A 51 -14.86 0.00 12.05
N PHE A 52 -14.52 1.03 11.31
CA PHE A 52 -13.23 1.09 10.61
C PHE A 52 -12.10 1.62 11.48
N GLY A 53 -12.37 2.02 12.73
CA GLY A 53 -11.37 2.53 13.65
C GLY A 53 -10.93 3.99 13.39
N ASP A 54 -11.47 4.62 12.35
CA ASP A 54 -11.36 6.07 12.08
C ASP A 54 -12.63 6.86 12.50
N GLY A 55 -13.59 6.16 13.12
CA GLY A 55 -14.88 6.70 13.54
C GLY A 55 -16.01 6.51 12.52
N SER A 56 -15.70 6.00 11.33
CA SER A 56 -16.71 5.61 10.34
C SER A 56 -17.21 4.18 10.56
N GLN A 57 -18.42 3.92 10.08
CA GLN A 57 -19.08 2.62 10.24
C GLN A 57 -19.85 2.23 8.97
N ALA A 58 -19.97 0.93 8.73
CA ALA A 58 -20.77 0.37 7.63
C ALA A 58 -21.56 -0.85 8.10
N ASN A 59 -22.55 -1.26 7.29
CA ASN A 59 -23.34 -2.46 7.55
C ASN A 59 -23.32 -3.37 6.33
N GLY A 60 -23.45 -4.67 6.57
CA GLY A 60 -23.53 -5.69 5.53
C GLY A 60 -22.37 -6.69 5.56
N ILE A 61 -22.58 -7.79 4.85
CA ILE A 61 -21.61 -8.89 4.74
C ILE A 61 -20.33 -8.47 4.00
N THR A 62 -20.46 -7.48 3.12
CA THR A 62 -19.37 -6.81 2.41
C THR A 62 -19.46 -5.33 2.74
N ALA A 63 -18.33 -4.69 3.03
CA ALA A 63 -18.26 -3.25 3.27
C ALA A 63 -17.06 -2.64 2.55
N GLU A 64 -17.29 -1.49 1.92
CA GLU A 64 -16.28 -0.65 1.29
C GLU A 64 -16.09 0.60 2.15
N HIS A 65 -14.85 1.01 2.36
CA HIS A 65 -14.52 2.22 3.10
C HIS A 65 -13.26 2.88 2.58
N CYS A 66 -13.24 4.22 2.58
CA CYS A 66 -12.12 5.06 2.19
C CYS A 66 -11.64 5.88 3.37
N TYR A 67 -10.38 5.70 3.77
CA TYR A 67 -9.73 6.42 4.86
C TYR A 67 -9.15 7.74 4.35
N ASP A 68 -9.63 8.86 4.87
CA ASP A 68 -9.11 10.21 4.52
C ASP A 68 -7.71 10.49 5.10
N SER A 69 -7.16 9.57 5.90
CA SER A 69 -5.89 9.75 6.60
C SER A 69 -5.03 8.52 6.51
N ILE A 70 -3.74 8.76 6.30
CA ILE A 70 -2.71 7.73 6.42
C ILE A 70 -2.60 7.29 7.88
N GLY A 71 -2.41 5.99 8.14
CA GLY A 71 -2.66 5.45 9.46
C GLY A 71 -2.66 3.94 9.53
N VAL A 72 -2.45 3.41 10.72
CA VAL A 72 -2.89 2.06 11.08
C VAL A 72 -4.25 2.18 11.75
N PHE A 73 -5.22 1.46 11.19
CA PHE A 73 -6.57 1.40 11.70
C PHE A 73 -6.92 -0.05 12.08
N GLN A 74 -7.76 -0.20 13.09
CA GLN A 74 -8.28 -1.49 13.51
C GLN A 74 -9.75 -1.57 13.08
N ALA A 75 -9.97 -2.19 11.92
CA ALA A 75 -11.32 -2.45 11.44
C ALA A 75 -11.92 -3.61 12.25
N THR A 76 -13.05 -3.38 12.89
CA THR A 76 -13.71 -4.31 13.79
C THR A 76 -15.08 -4.70 13.25
N LEU A 77 -15.34 -6.00 13.17
CA LEU A 77 -16.66 -6.54 12.85
C LEU A 77 -17.39 -6.96 14.12
N SER A 78 -18.65 -6.51 14.24
CA SER A 78 -19.64 -7.06 15.18
C SER A 78 -20.73 -7.79 14.40
N ILE A 79 -21.08 -9.00 14.84
CA ILE A 79 -22.20 -9.77 14.26
C ILE A 79 -23.27 -9.96 15.33
N LEU A 80 -24.51 -9.56 15.03
CA LEU A 80 -25.67 -9.78 15.89
C LEU A 80 -26.58 -10.85 15.27
N ASP A 81 -26.92 -11.86 16.07
CA ASP A 81 -28.03 -12.76 15.79
C ASP A 81 -29.30 -12.24 16.46
N PRO A 82 -30.24 -11.63 15.71
CA PRO A 82 -31.47 -11.09 16.28
C PRO A 82 -32.43 -12.18 16.78
N ILE A 83 -32.33 -13.42 16.27
CA ILE A 83 -33.21 -14.53 16.66
C ILE A 83 -32.82 -15.01 18.05
N SER A 84 -31.52 -15.21 18.28
CA SER A 84 -31.02 -15.62 19.60
C SER A 84 -30.72 -14.44 20.54
N SER A 85 -30.83 -13.20 20.04
CA SER A 85 -30.42 -11.97 20.75
C SER A 85 -28.98 -12.05 21.26
N LYS A 86 -28.12 -12.78 20.53
CA LYS A 86 -26.71 -12.92 20.86
C LYS A 86 -25.90 -11.99 19.98
N ASN A 87 -25.09 -11.17 20.61
CA ASN A 87 -23.95 -10.58 19.94
C ASN A 87 -22.84 -11.62 19.90
N PHE A 88 -22.31 -11.89 18.72
CA PHE A 88 -20.99 -12.44 18.57
C PHE A 88 -20.03 -11.25 18.72
N GLU A 89 -19.68 -10.97 19.98
CA GLU A 89 -18.69 -9.95 20.38
C GLU A 89 -17.26 -10.50 20.31
N GLU A 90 -17.03 -11.64 19.65
CA GLU A 90 -15.70 -11.95 19.15
C GLU A 90 -15.42 -10.89 18.07
N GLU A 91 -14.91 -9.74 18.49
CA GLU A 91 -14.52 -8.63 17.64
C GLU A 91 -13.47 -9.16 16.67
N PHE A 92 -13.90 -9.46 15.44
CA PHE A 92 -12.97 -9.82 14.39
C PHE A 92 -12.29 -8.54 13.97
N THR A 93 -11.06 -8.37 14.44
CA THR A 93 -10.23 -7.21 14.11
C THR A 93 -9.36 -7.52 12.91
N GLN A 94 -9.37 -6.64 11.92
CA GLN A 94 -8.42 -6.60 10.84
C GLN A 94 -7.58 -5.33 10.98
N THR A 95 -6.26 -5.49 11.06
CA THR A 95 -5.35 -4.34 10.98
C THR A 95 -5.25 -3.89 9.54
N ILE A 96 -5.55 -2.61 9.32
CA ILE A 96 -5.50 -1.93 8.02
C ILE A 96 -4.39 -0.90 8.06
N GLN A 97 -3.47 -0.95 7.12
CA GLN A 97 -2.38 0.01 7.01
C GLN A 97 -2.56 0.84 5.76
N ILE A 98 -2.97 2.10 5.95
CA ILE A 98 -3.10 3.10 4.90
C ILE A 98 -1.77 3.85 4.80
N VAL A 99 -1.05 3.56 3.72
CA VAL A 99 0.24 4.18 3.44
C VAL A 99 0.07 5.40 2.53
N PRO A 100 1.01 6.35 2.56
CA PRO A 100 0.97 7.50 1.66
C PRO A 100 1.01 7.04 0.20
N ALA A 101 0.26 7.72 -0.67
CA ALA A 101 0.32 7.56 -2.12
C ALA A 101 1.63 8.18 -2.64
N VAL A 102 2.73 7.44 -2.48
CA VAL A 102 4.08 7.90 -2.81
C VAL A 102 4.49 7.42 -4.18
N GLU A 103 4.81 8.36 -5.07
CA GLU A 103 5.41 8.03 -6.37
C GLU A 103 6.90 8.38 -6.37
N LEU A 104 7.74 7.40 -6.71
CA LEU A 104 9.16 7.65 -7.00
C LEU A 104 9.31 8.22 -8.42
N VAL A 105 9.71 9.48 -8.51
CA VAL A 105 9.93 10.19 -9.76
C VAL A 105 11.43 10.40 -9.96
N ILE A 106 11.90 10.11 -11.17
CA ILE A 106 13.24 10.48 -11.61
C ILE A 106 13.11 11.57 -12.65
N THR A 107 13.80 12.69 -12.43
CA THR A 107 14.00 13.73 -13.43
C THR A 107 15.45 13.70 -13.88
N ASN A 108 15.71 14.11 -15.11
CA ASN A 108 17.06 14.30 -15.60
C ASN A 108 17.21 15.71 -16.17
N GLU A 109 18.40 16.26 -15.99
CA GLU A 109 18.81 17.51 -16.61
C GLU A 109 20.07 17.25 -17.43
N GLN A 110 20.13 17.81 -18.63
CA GLN A 110 21.34 17.73 -19.47
C GLN A 110 22.42 18.64 -18.89
N SER A 111 23.55 18.06 -18.48
CA SER A 111 24.75 18.83 -18.12
C SER A 111 25.61 19.13 -19.36
N THR A 112 25.72 18.18 -20.30
CA THR A 112 26.36 18.30 -21.63
C THR A 112 25.87 17.16 -22.57
N HIS A 113 26.36 17.08 -23.82
CA HIS A 113 25.98 16.06 -24.82
C HIS A 113 26.13 14.58 -24.38
N GLN A 114 27.00 14.27 -23.41
CA GLN A 114 27.22 12.87 -22.95
C GLN A 114 27.10 12.70 -21.43
N TYR A 115 26.85 13.79 -20.69
CA TYR A 115 26.72 13.76 -19.24
C TYR A 115 25.34 14.27 -18.83
N LYS A 116 24.66 13.48 -18.00
CA LYS A 116 23.36 13.84 -17.42
C LYS A 116 23.44 13.82 -15.90
N THR A 117 22.64 14.66 -15.28
CA THR A 117 22.38 14.62 -13.84
C THR A 117 20.98 14.08 -13.62
N PHE A 118 20.82 13.16 -12.66
CA PHE A 118 19.53 12.59 -12.31
C PHE A 118 19.15 13.01 -10.90
N THR A 119 17.88 13.35 -10.70
CA THR A 119 17.34 13.68 -9.38
C THR A 119 16.15 12.77 -9.11
N ALA A 120 16.16 12.13 -7.95
CA ALA A 120 15.04 11.35 -7.45
C ALA A 120 14.20 12.19 -6.49
N GLU A 121 12.89 11.99 -6.52
CA GLU A 121 11.94 12.64 -5.62
C GLU A 121 10.81 11.66 -5.31
N LEU A 122 10.32 11.69 -4.07
CA LEU A 122 9.11 11.00 -3.67
C LEU A 122 7.95 11.99 -3.71
N LYS A 123 7.14 11.95 -4.77
CA LYS A 123 5.90 12.76 -4.86
C LYS A 123 4.88 12.19 -3.89
N GLY A 124 4.19 13.06 -3.17
CA GLY A 124 3.23 12.65 -2.13
C GLY A 124 3.88 12.27 -0.79
N PHE A 125 5.19 12.50 -0.62
CA PHE A 125 5.90 12.26 0.63
C PHE A 125 6.76 13.47 1.04
N ASP A 126 6.42 14.08 2.16
CA ASP A 126 7.14 15.25 2.70
C ASP A 126 8.20 14.85 3.76
N GLY A 127 8.33 13.56 4.06
CA GLY A 127 9.29 13.05 5.03
C GLY A 127 10.71 12.89 4.49
N ALA A 128 11.63 12.49 5.37
CA ALA A 128 13.00 12.17 5.00
C ALA A 128 13.06 10.79 4.30
N ALA A 129 13.76 10.75 3.17
CA ALA A 129 14.01 9.53 2.41
C ALA A 129 15.48 9.39 2.05
N ASN A 130 15.96 8.15 2.04
CA ASN A 130 17.25 7.78 1.50
C ASN A 130 17.09 7.39 0.03
N PHE A 131 18.10 7.67 -0.77
CA PHE A 131 18.13 7.31 -2.19
C PHE A 131 19.44 6.61 -2.51
N TYR A 132 19.33 5.53 -3.28
CA TYR A 132 20.41 4.65 -3.64
C TYR A 132 20.35 4.39 -5.14
N TRP A 133 21.40 4.78 -5.86
CA TRP A 133 21.49 4.66 -7.30
C TRP A 133 22.39 3.51 -7.68
N SER A 134 22.00 2.76 -8.70
CA SER A 134 22.87 1.81 -9.38
C SER A 134 22.83 2.05 -10.88
N TYR A 135 24.01 2.14 -11.49
CA TYR A 135 24.18 2.33 -12.93
C TYR A 135 25.47 1.65 -13.36
N SER A 136 25.43 0.89 -14.47
CA SER A 136 26.53 0.00 -14.86
C SER A 136 27.03 -0.83 -13.64
N ASP A 137 28.29 -0.68 -13.25
CA ASP A 137 28.92 -1.35 -12.10
C ASP A 137 29.17 -0.38 -10.92
N SER A 138 28.49 0.76 -10.91
CA SER A 138 28.66 1.83 -9.91
C SER A 138 27.44 1.97 -9.01
N TYR A 139 27.69 2.48 -7.80
CA TYR A 139 26.69 2.72 -6.78
C TYR A 139 26.92 4.08 -6.13
N GLU A 140 25.84 4.84 -5.95
CA GLU A 140 25.88 6.17 -5.36
C GLU A 140 24.68 6.38 -4.42
N THR A 141 24.80 7.32 -3.49
CA THR A 141 23.73 7.63 -2.54
C THR A 141 23.38 9.11 -2.54
N GLY A 142 22.15 9.41 -2.15
CA GLY A 142 21.64 10.78 -2.07
C GLY A 142 20.65 11.13 -3.18
N LYS A 143 19.96 12.24 -2.99
CA LYS A 143 18.84 12.67 -3.84
C LYS A 143 19.24 12.90 -5.30
N VAL A 144 20.48 13.32 -5.53
CA VAL A 144 21.02 13.67 -6.84
C VAL A 144 22.15 12.72 -7.19
N LEU A 145 22.10 12.16 -8.39
CA LEU A 145 23.20 11.44 -9.04
C LEU A 145 23.85 12.39 -10.09
N PRO A 146 24.96 13.05 -9.75
CA PRO A 146 25.49 14.14 -10.56
C PRO A 146 26.36 13.65 -11.72
N ASN A 147 26.20 14.27 -12.89
CA ASN A 147 27.15 14.24 -14.01
C ASN A 147 27.65 12.83 -14.40
N ILE A 148 26.73 11.88 -14.53
CA ILE A 148 27.09 10.54 -15.02
C ILE A 148 27.13 10.52 -16.55
N ARG A 149 28.11 9.78 -17.09
CA ARG A 149 28.19 9.54 -18.51
C ARG A 149 27.14 8.52 -18.90
N VAL A 150 26.35 8.80 -19.93
CA VAL A 150 25.27 7.89 -20.38
C VAL A 150 25.30 7.68 -21.90
N GLN A 151 24.79 6.54 -22.32
CA GLN A 151 24.60 6.11 -23.71
C GLN A 151 23.20 5.54 -23.90
N SER A 152 22.73 5.49 -25.16
CA SER A 152 21.47 4.83 -25.50
C SER A 152 21.50 3.38 -25.03
N GLY A 153 20.45 2.94 -24.33
CA GLY A 153 20.34 1.60 -23.75
C GLY A 153 20.95 1.46 -22.35
N ASP A 154 21.62 2.48 -21.82
CA ASP A 154 22.04 2.48 -20.43
C ASP A 154 20.83 2.41 -19.50
N LYS A 155 20.97 1.63 -18.43
CA LYS A 155 19.94 1.47 -17.39
C LYS A 155 20.43 2.09 -16.10
N ILE A 156 19.57 2.92 -15.52
CA ILE A 156 19.79 3.52 -14.20
C ILE A 156 18.63 3.09 -13.32
N ARG A 157 18.95 2.50 -12.17
CA ARG A 157 17.98 2.16 -11.15
C ARG A 157 18.19 3.04 -9.92
N VAL A 158 17.10 3.49 -9.34
CA VAL A 158 17.07 4.11 -8.03
C VAL A 158 16.19 3.28 -7.11
N LEU A 159 16.68 3.08 -5.89
CA LEU A 159 15.93 2.58 -4.76
C LEU A 159 15.79 3.74 -3.77
N ALA A 160 14.57 4.07 -3.38
CA ALA A 160 14.29 4.99 -2.29
C ALA A 160 13.86 4.18 -1.06
N SER A 161 14.35 4.53 0.12
CA SER A 161 13.82 4.01 1.38
C SER A 161 13.37 5.14 2.30
N PHE A 162 12.29 4.95 3.02
CA PHE A 162 11.80 5.91 4.00
C PHE A 162 11.06 5.19 5.12
N ASN A 163 11.10 5.78 6.32
CA ASN A 163 10.35 5.25 7.46
C ASN A 163 8.93 5.81 7.44
N PHE A 164 7.96 4.92 7.57
CA PHE A 164 6.56 5.27 7.72
C PHE A 164 5.95 4.46 8.86
N GLN A 165 5.56 5.16 9.93
CA GLN A 165 4.90 4.56 11.11
C GLN A 165 5.66 3.41 11.79
N GLY A 166 6.98 3.38 11.67
CA GLY A 166 7.86 2.38 12.29
C GLY A 166 8.32 1.29 11.31
N ASP A 167 7.72 1.22 10.12
CA ASP A 167 8.14 0.33 9.06
C ASP A 167 9.03 1.07 8.05
N GLU A 168 10.02 0.38 7.52
CA GLU A 168 10.81 0.88 6.39
C GLU A 168 10.14 0.47 5.08
N ILE A 169 9.76 1.46 4.27
CA ILE A 169 9.18 1.28 2.95
C ILE A 169 10.26 1.48 1.89
N PHE A 170 10.24 0.63 0.87
CA PHE A 170 11.15 0.69 -0.26
C PHE A 170 10.40 0.88 -1.58
N LEU A 171 10.84 1.83 -2.40
CA LEU A 171 10.35 2.03 -3.76
C LEU A 171 11.51 1.95 -4.73
N ALA A 172 11.34 1.23 -5.84
CA ALA A 172 12.37 1.11 -6.87
C ALA A 172 11.85 1.58 -8.22
N LYS A 173 12.71 2.26 -8.97
CA LYS A 173 12.42 2.67 -10.36
C LYS A 173 13.66 2.48 -11.22
N GLU A 174 13.44 1.97 -12.42
CA GLU A 174 14.48 1.83 -13.45
C GLU A 174 14.10 2.71 -14.64
N ILE A 175 15.08 3.43 -15.17
CA ILE A 175 14.96 4.19 -16.41
C ILE A 175 15.98 3.68 -17.41
N GLU A 176 15.57 3.62 -18.67
CA GLU A 176 16.42 3.32 -19.81
C GLU A 176 16.67 4.62 -20.60
N ILE A 177 17.92 4.85 -20.97
CA ILE A 177 18.31 6.05 -21.73
C ILE A 177 17.92 5.83 -23.20
N ASN A 178 16.90 6.56 -23.66
CA ASN A 178 16.33 6.42 -25.00
C ASN A 178 16.92 7.37 -26.05
N GLU A 179 17.76 8.33 -25.64
CA GLU A 179 18.39 9.25 -26.59
C GLU A 179 19.52 8.55 -27.33
N THR A 180 19.36 8.38 -28.64
CA THR A 180 20.46 8.14 -29.58
C THR A 180 21.33 9.39 -29.63
N LEU A 181 22.63 9.24 -29.35
CA LEU A 181 23.65 10.28 -29.54
C LEU A 181 23.55 10.97 -30.91
#